data_AF-A0A7Y8RU15-F1
#
_entry.id   AF-A0A7Y8RU15-F1
#
_cell.length_a   1.000
_cell.length_b   1.000
_cell.length_c   1.000
_cell.angle_alpha   90.00
_cell.angle_beta   90.00
_cell.angle_gamma   90.00
#
_symmetry.space_group_name_H-M   'P 1'
#
loop_
_entity.id
_entity.type
_entity.pdbx_description
1 polymer ?
#
loop_
_entity_poly.entity_id
_entity_poly.type
_entity_poly.pdbx_seq_one_letter_code
_entity_poly.pdbx_strand_id
1 'polypeptide(L)'
;MRPAEPVTGLILSGGGARAAYQVGVLAAIAELLPPGAPNPFPVIVGTSAGAINAVSLASGAMDFTAAIQRLTAFWQGFSSHLVLRSDWPGVIRQASRFLIHSLLGLGAPVPVALLNSTPLKALLKDKLHLDGIDEAIRNKHLHAVAVTAFGYESGQAVTFYQ
;
A
#
# COMPACT_ATOMS: atom_id res chain seq x y z
N MET A 1 19.48 30.05 -12.85
CA MET A 1 18.27 29.21 -12.76
C MET A 1 17.91 29.07 -11.30
N ARG A 2 16.64 29.24 -10.90
CA ARG A 2 16.20 28.86 -9.55
C ARG A 2 16.30 27.33 -9.44
N PRO A 3 16.83 26.78 -8.34
CA PRO A 3 16.84 25.33 -8.15
C PRO A 3 15.40 24.81 -8.21
N ALA A 4 15.21 23.65 -8.82
CA ALA A 4 13.90 22.99 -8.84
C ALA A 4 13.45 22.77 -7.39
N GLU A 5 12.15 22.98 -7.14
CA GLU A 5 11.57 22.76 -5.83
C GLU A 5 11.69 21.26 -5.46
N PRO A 6 12.09 20.92 -4.22
CA PRO A 6 12.29 19.53 -3.83
C PRO A 6 10.97 18.74 -3.88
N VAL A 7 11.03 17.53 -4.43
CA VAL A 7 9.88 16.61 -4.52
C VAL A 7 9.94 15.62 -3.36
N THR A 8 8.97 15.67 -2.46
CA THR A 8 8.90 14.76 -1.30
C THR A 8 8.34 13.39 -1.72
N GLY A 9 9.05 12.32 -1.38
CA GLY A 9 8.61 10.95 -1.60
C GLY A 9 8.19 10.25 -0.31
N LEU A 10 7.09 9.49 -0.36
CA LEU A 10 6.63 8.59 0.69
C LEU A 10 6.90 7.14 0.29
N ILE A 11 7.66 6.41 1.12
CA ILE A 11 7.99 5.00 0.89
C ILE A 11 7.33 4.13 1.95
N LEU A 12 6.43 3.24 1.51
CA LEU A 12 5.66 2.33 2.34
C LEU A 12 6.16 0.90 2.15
N SER A 13 7.03 0.47 3.06
CA SER A 13 7.66 -0.84 3.00
C SER A 13 6.67 -2.00 3.22
N GLY A 14 7.08 -3.20 2.83
CA GLY A 14 6.35 -4.42 3.17
C GLY A 14 6.47 -4.76 4.66
N GLY A 15 5.39 -5.23 5.27
CA GLY A 15 5.41 -5.59 6.70
C GLY A 15 4.21 -6.42 7.18
N GLY A 16 3.34 -6.85 6.27
CA GLY A 16 2.08 -7.50 6.60
C GLY A 16 1.20 -6.63 7.49
N ALA A 17 0.68 -7.17 8.59
CA ALA A 17 -0.14 -6.43 9.55
C ALA A 17 0.57 -5.20 10.15
N ARG A 18 1.92 -5.16 10.15
CA ARG A 18 2.68 -3.98 10.60
C ARG A 18 2.50 -2.77 9.68
N ALA A 19 1.92 -2.93 8.49
CA ALA A 19 1.53 -1.80 7.65
C ALA A 19 0.50 -0.88 8.35
N ALA A 20 -0.24 -1.36 9.36
CA ALA A 20 -1.09 -0.52 10.20
C ALA A 20 -0.31 0.57 10.96
N TYR A 21 0.95 0.30 11.34
CA TYR A 21 1.80 1.32 11.97
C TYR A 21 2.07 2.49 11.03
N GLN A 22 2.31 2.21 9.74
CA GLN A 22 2.51 3.26 8.72
C GLN A 22 1.31 4.20 8.65
N VAL A 23 0.10 3.65 8.79
CA VAL A 23 -1.15 4.42 8.80
C VAL A 23 -1.27 5.28 10.04
N GLY A 24 -0.88 4.77 11.22
CA GLY A 24 -0.81 5.58 12.44
C GLY A 24 0.17 6.76 12.32
N VAL A 25 1.33 6.56 11.70
CA VAL A 25 2.28 7.65 11.42
C VAL A 25 1.67 8.69 10.47
N LEU A 26 1.02 8.24 9.39
CA LEU A 26 0.37 9.14 8.44
C LEU A 26 -0.83 9.89 9.06
N ALA A 27 -1.55 9.27 10.00
CA ALA A 27 -2.61 9.91 10.78
C ALA A 27 -2.05 11.06 11.62
N ALA A 28 -0.94 10.84 12.34
CA ALA A 28 -0.27 11.91 13.08
C ALA A 28 0.21 13.03 12.14
N ILE A 29 0.73 12.71 10.96
CA ILE A 29 1.12 13.72 9.96
C ILE A 29 -0.11 14.52 9.51
N ALA A 30 -1.23 13.86 9.21
CA ALA A 30 -2.47 14.54 8.81
C ALA A 30 -3.01 15.47 9.91
N GLU A 31 -2.88 15.10 11.18
CA GLU A 31 -3.25 15.96 12.33
C GLU A 31 -2.36 17.20 12.46
N LEU A 32 -1.09 17.11 12.06
CA LEU A 32 -0.14 18.22 12.10
C LEU A 32 -0.28 19.19 10.91
N LEU A 33 -0.95 18.78 9.85
CA LEU A 33 -1.17 19.63 8.68
C LEU A 33 -2.27 20.67 8.94
N PRO A 34 -2.16 21.88 8.35
CA PRO A 34 -3.26 22.84 8.37
C PRO A 34 -4.55 22.25 7.76
N PRO A 35 -5.74 22.69 8.21
CA PRO A 35 -6.99 22.31 7.58
C PRO A 35 -6.99 22.61 6.08
N GLY A 36 -7.34 21.61 5.26
CA GLY A 36 -7.35 21.74 3.80
C GLY A 36 -5.98 21.74 3.13
N ALA A 37 -4.91 21.41 3.85
CA ALA A 37 -3.59 21.23 3.24
C ALA A 37 -3.63 20.14 2.14
N PRO A 38 -2.92 20.35 1.01
CA PRO A 38 -2.81 19.34 -0.02
C PRO A 38 -1.99 18.15 0.47
N ASN A 39 -2.02 17.05 -0.29
CA ASN A 39 -1.14 15.91 -0.06
C ASN A 39 0.34 16.35 -0.04
N PRO A 40 1.06 16.16 1.08
CA PRO A 40 2.47 16.55 1.18
C PRO A 40 3.42 15.57 0.46
N PHE A 41 2.90 14.46 -0.08
CA PHE A 41 3.65 13.38 -0.71
C PHE A 41 3.28 13.24 -2.19
N PRO A 42 3.83 14.07 -3.08
CA PRO A 42 3.58 13.97 -4.51
C PRO A 42 4.07 12.64 -5.12
N VAL A 43 5.01 11.94 -4.51
CA VAL A 43 5.45 10.61 -4.98
C VAL A 43 5.19 9.57 -3.90
N ILE A 44 4.40 8.53 -4.21
CA ILE A 44 4.04 7.49 -3.25
C ILE A 44 4.48 6.12 -3.77
N VAL A 45 5.30 5.41 -3.03
CA VAL A 45 5.82 4.09 -3.40
C VAL A 45 5.45 3.07 -2.35
N GLY A 46 4.96 1.90 -2.76
CA GLY A 46 4.60 0.83 -1.84
C GLY A 46 5.06 -0.56 -2.28
N THR A 47 5.36 -1.41 -1.29
CA THR A 47 5.74 -2.81 -1.52
C THR A 47 4.88 -3.74 -0.67
N SER A 48 4.33 -4.82 -1.25
CA SER A 48 3.52 -5.81 -0.55
C SER A 48 2.35 -5.16 0.24
N ALA A 49 2.23 -5.36 1.56
CA ALA A 49 1.20 -4.70 2.37
C ALA A 49 1.27 -3.16 2.34
N GLY A 50 2.46 -2.58 2.18
CA GLY A 50 2.64 -1.14 1.98
C GLY A 50 2.09 -0.65 0.64
N ALA A 51 2.01 -1.51 -0.38
CA ALA A 51 1.38 -1.18 -1.66
C ALA A 51 -0.13 -0.96 -1.52
N ILE A 52 -0.80 -1.68 -0.61
CA ILE A 52 -2.23 -1.47 -0.34
C ILE A 52 -2.43 -0.05 0.22
N ASN A 53 -1.59 0.36 1.19
CA ASN A 53 -1.60 1.71 1.73
C ASN A 53 -1.27 2.75 0.65
N ALA A 54 -0.22 2.52 -0.15
CA ALA A 54 0.23 3.42 -1.21
C ALA A 54 -0.86 3.69 -2.23
N VAL A 55 -1.49 2.64 -2.76
CA VAL A 55 -2.54 2.76 -3.78
C VAL A 55 -3.80 3.38 -3.18
N SER A 56 -4.19 3.01 -1.96
CA SER A 56 -5.34 3.62 -1.28
C SER A 56 -5.14 5.13 -1.08
N LEU A 57 -3.94 5.53 -0.67
CA LEU A 57 -3.58 6.92 -0.43
C LEU A 57 -3.47 7.70 -1.74
N ALA A 58 -2.82 7.14 -2.76
CA ALA A 58 -2.70 7.73 -4.10
C ALA A 58 -4.08 7.96 -4.73
N SER A 59 -5.01 6.99 -4.59
CA SER A 59 -6.39 7.10 -5.08
C SER A 59 -7.18 8.21 -4.38
N GLY A 60 -6.78 8.59 -3.16
CA GLY A 60 -7.41 9.64 -2.37
C GLY A 60 -6.58 10.91 -2.25
N ALA A 61 -5.52 11.09 -3.05
CA ALA A 61 -4.54 12.16 -2.84
C ALA A 61 -5.10 13.59 -2.99
N MET A 62 -6.27 13.75 -3.63
CA MET A 62 -6.97 15.04 -3.67
C MET A 62 -7.45 15.52 -2.29
N ASP A 63 -7.74 14.59 -1.38
CA ASP A 63 -8.10 14.85 0.01
C ASP A 63 -7.31 13.90 0.92
N PHE A 64 -6.08 14.32 1.23
CA PHE A 64 -5.12 13.53 2.00
C PHE A 64 -5.68 13.14 3.38
N THR A 65 -6.28 14.08 4.10
CA THR A 65 -6.83 13.83 5.43
C THR A 65 -7.96 12.81 5.38
N ALA A 66 -8.91 12.95 4.46
CA ALA A 66 -9.98 11.97 4.32
C ALA A 66 -9.46 10.60 3.86
N ALA A 67 -8.44 10.55 3.01
CA ALA A 67 -7.79 9.30 2.60
C ALA A 67 -7.18 8.57 3.80
N ILE A 68 -6.48 9.29 4.67
CA ILE A 68 -5.88 8.74 5.89
C ILE A 68 -6.94 8.31 6.90
N GLN A 69 -8.05 9.04 7.06
CA GLN A 69 -9.17 8.62 7.90
C GLN A 69 -9.79 7.30 7.42
N ARG A 70 -10.05 7.17 6.11
CA ARG A 70 -10.56 5.92 5.51
C ARG A 70 -9.59 4.76 5.72
N LEU A 71 -8.30 5.01 5.51
CA LEU A 71 -7.26 4.00 5.69
C LEU A 71 -7.14 3.58 7.16
N THR A 72 -7.23 4.54 8.09
CA THR A 72 -7.24 4.28 9.54
C THR A 72 -8.42 3.42 9.94
N ALA A 73 -9.63 3.77 9.48
CA ALA A 73 -10.85 2.99 9.74
C ALA A 73 -10.75 1.56 9.17
N PHE A 74 -10.18 1.40 7.97
CA PHE A 74 -9.92 0.10 7.36
C PHE A 74 -9.04 -0.76 8.27
N TRP A 75 -7.88 -0.26 8.71
CA TRP A 75 -6.96 -1.03 9.57
C TRP A 75 -7.48 -1.26 10.99
N GLN A 76 -8.26 -0.35 11.55
CA GLN A 76 -8.93 -0.57 12.85
C GLN A 76 -10.03 -1.64 12.75
N GLY A 77 -10.78 -1.66 11.63
CA GLY A 77 -11.79 -2.68 11.34
C GLY A 77 -11.24 -4.10 11.15
N PHE A 78 -9.94 -4.25 10.91
CA PHE A 78 -9.28 -5.56 10.89
C PHE A 78 -9.25 -6.27 12.26
N SER A 79 -9.58 -5.59 13.37
CA SER A 79 -9.42 -6.15 14.73
C SER A 79 -10.70 -6.69 15.38
N SER A 80 -11.89 -6.49 14.80
CA SER A 80 -13.16 -6.89 15.46
C SER A 80 -14.01 -7.82 14.58
N HIS A 81 -14.14 -9.07 15.04
CA HIS A 81 -15.14 -10.08 14.66
C HIS A 81 -15.25 -10.56 13.19
N LEU A 82 -14.75 -9.85 12.19
CA LEU A 82 -14.84 -10.23 10.77
C LEU A 82 -13.62 -11.03 10.26
N VAL A 83 -12.48 -10.94 10.94
CA VAL A 83 -11.24 -11.65 10.56
C VAL A 83 -11.24 -13.13 10.98
N LEU A 84 -12.23 -13.57 11.78
CA LEU A 84 -12.40 -14.97 12.19
C LEU A 84 -13.12 -15.87 11.16
N ARG A 85 -13.48 -15.36 9.98
CA ARG A 85 -13.98 -16.18 8.86
C ARG A 85 -13.03 -16.30 7.68
N SER A 86 -11.89 -15.63 7.71
CA SER A 86 -10.90 -15.73 6.63
C SER A 86 -9.52 -15.47 7.21
N ASP A 87 -8.61 -16.43 7.07
CA ASP A 87 -7.26 -16.45 7.62
C ASP A 87 -6.32 -15.36 7.07
N TRP A 88 -6.76 -14.12 6.91
CA TRP A 88 -6.01 -13.03 6.28
C TRP A 88 -4.67 -12.68 6.94
N PRO A 89 -4.56 -12.61 8.28
CA PRO A 89 -3.26 -12.49 8.91
C PRO A 89 -2.37 -13.70 8.60
N GLY A 90 -2.98 -14.90 8.48
CA GLY A 90 -2.34 -16.13 8.03
C GLY A 90 -1.84 -16.02 6.60
N VAL A 91 -2.68 -15.62 5.65
CA VAL A 91 -2.37 -15.44 4.23
C VAL A 91 -1.25 -14.43 4.03
N ILE A 92 -1.31 -13.27 4.70
CA ILE A 92 -0.27 -12.24 4.63
C ILE A 92 1.03 -12.70 5.31
N ARG A 93 0.94 -13.40 6.45
CA ARG A 93 2.11 -13.97 7.13
C ARG A 93 2.77 -15.09 6.31
N GLN A 94 1.97 -15.90 5.62
CA GLN A 94 2.44 -17.03 4.82
C GLN A 94 3.03 -16.54 3.49
N ALA A 95 2.40 -15.53 2.86
CA ALA A 95 2.94 -14.82 1.70
C ALA A 95 4.26 -14.11 2.04
N SER A 96 4.34 -13.41 3.17
CA SER A 96 5.59 -12.74 3.60
C SER A 96 6.67 -13.74 4.00
N ARG A 97 6.35 -14.84 4.69
CA ARG A 97 7.32 -15.92 4.98
C ARG A 97 7.88 -16.54 3.70
N PHE A 98 7.02 -16.80 2.71
CA PHE A 98 7.43 -17.36 1.43
C PHE A 98 8.33 -16.38 0.66
N LEU A 99 7.94 -15.10 0.57
CA LEU A 99 8.78 -14.05 -0.04
C LEU A 99 10.16 -13.95 0.64
N ILE A 100 10.22 -13.97 1.97
CA ILE A 100 11.48 -13.92 2.72
C ILE A 100 12.32 -15.20 2.47
N HIS A 101 11.71 -16.38 2.46
CA HIS A 101 12.45 -17.64 2.22
C HIS A 101 12.98 -17.73 0.78
N SER A 102 12.19 -17.29 -0.21
CA SER A 102 12.63 -17.22 -1.61
C SER A 102 13.73 -16.18 -1.82
N LEU A 103 13.67 -15.03 -1.14
CA LEU A 103 14.72 -13.99 -1.22
C LEU A 103 16.04 -14.43 -0.55
N LEU A 104 15.98 -15.28 0.48
CA LEU A 104 17.16 -15.76 1.21
C LEU A 104 17.77 -17.03 0.60
N GLY A 105 17.16 -17.63 -0.44
CA GLY A 105 17.65 -18.86 -1.06
C GLY A 105 17.61 -20.10 -0.15
N LEU A 106 16.86 -20.04 0.96
CA LEU A 106 16.76 -21.10 1.96
C LEU A 106 15.44 -21.86 1.79
N GLY A 107 15.45 -22.95 1.01
CA GLY A 107 14.37 -23.94 1.00
C GLY A 107 13.97 -24.47 -0.38
N ALA A 108 13.47 -25.71 -0.40
CA ALA A 108 13.02 -26.45 -1.58
C ALA A 108 11.90 -25.70 -2.36
N PRO A 109 11.74 -25.94 -3.68
CA PRO A 109 10.71 -25.32 -4.49
C PRO A 109 9.33 -25.80 -4.02
N VAL A 110 8.63 -24.97 -3.24
CA VAL A 110 7.25 -25.25 -2.83
C VAL A 110 6.30 -24.77 -3.93
N PRO A 111 5.32 -25.58 -4.37
CA PRO A 111 4.42 -25.22 -5.47
C PRO A 111 3.64 -23.93 -5.21
N VAL A 112 3.54 -23.10 -6.24
CA VAL A 112 2.91 -21.75 -6.31
C VAL A 112 1.39 -21.77 -6.04
N ALA A 113 0.80 -22.93 -5.74
CA ALA A 113 -0.64 -23.16 -5.62
C ALA A 113 -1.27 -22.85 -4.23
N LEU A 114 -0.50 -22.35 -3.25
CA LEU A 114 -0.95 -22.28 -1.85
C LEU A 114 -1.66 -20.99 -1.42
N LEU A 115 -1.78 -19.97 -2.28
CA LEU A 115 -2.41 -18.70 -1.93
C LEU A 115 -3.56 -18.38 -2.89
N ASN A 116 -4.78 -18.77 -2.51
CA ASN A 116 -5.97 -18.24 -3.16
C ASN A 116 -6.07 -16.73 -2.85
N SER A 117 -5.65 -15.89 -3.80
CA SER A 117 -5.70 -14.43 -3.69
C SER A 117 -7.06 -13.83 -4.08
N THR A 118 -8.05 -14.66 -4.43
CA THR A 118 -9.40 -14.21 -4.83
C THR A 118 -10.05 -13.31 -3.77
N PRO A 119 -9.98 -13.61 -2.46
CA PRO A 119 -10.50 -12.72 -1.42
C PRO A 119 -9.81 -11.34 -1.45
N LEU A 120 -8.48 -11.30 -1.60
CA LEU A 120 -7.70 -10.06 -1.70
C LEU A 120 -8.09 -9.25 -2.92
N LYS A 121 -8.20 -9.90 -4.06
CA LYS A 121 -8.63 -9.26 -5.30
C LYS A 121 -10.04 -8.65 -5.17
N ALA A 122 -10.98 -9.36 -4.56
CA ALA A 122 -12.34 -8.87 -4.35
C ALA A 122 -12.37 -7.66 -3.39
N LEU A 123 -11.64 -7.74 -2.28
CA LEU A 123 -11.53 -6.63 -1.33
C LEU A 123 -10.88 -5.40 -1.95
N LEU A 124 -9.79 -5.57 -2.70
CA LEU A 124 -9.12 -4.46 -3.37
C LEU A 124 -10.02 -3.82 -4.42
N LYS A 125 -10.80 -4.61 -5.18
CA LYS A 125 -11.80 -4.06 -6.13
C LYS A 125 -12.92 -3.29 -5.45
N ASP A 126 -13.36 -3.73 -4.27
CA ASP A 126 -14.42 -3.06 -3.51
C ASP A 126 -13.92 -1.78 -2.81
N LYS A 127 -12.67 -1.78 -2.33
CA LYS A 127 -12.14 -0.70 -1.49
C LYS A 127 -11.26 0.31 -2.23
N LEU A 128 -10.64 -0.05 -3.36
CA LEU A 128 -9.77 0.84 -4.11
C LEU A 128 -10.53 1.50 -5.25
N HIS A 129 -10.66 2.82 -5.18
CA HIS A 129 -11.17 3.65 -6.27
C HIS A 129 -10.01 4.08 -7.18
N LEU A 130 -9.53 3.17 -8.03
CA LEU A 130 -8.32 3.37 -8.84
C LEU A 130 -8.40 4.58 -9.79
N ASP A 131 -9.60 4.94 -10.27
CA ASP A 131 -9.82 6.11 -11.12
C ASP A 131 -9.38 7.43 -10.44
N GLY A 132 -9.36 7.45 -9.10
CA GLY A 132 -8.88 8.58 -8.31
C GLY A 132 -7.39 8.85 -8.45
N ILE A 133 -6.58 7.85 -8.84
CA ILE A 133 -5.14 8.04 -9.11
C ILE A 133 -4.95 8.91 -10.34
N ASP A 134 -5.65 8.60 -11.43
CA ASP A 134 -5.57 9.38 -12.66
C ASP A 134 -6.01 10.83 -12.42
N GLU A 135 -7.08 11.01 -11.63
CA GLU A 135 -7.58 12.33 -11.28
C GLU A 135 -6.58 13.11 -10.41
N ALA A 136 -5.98 12.47 -9.42
CA ALA A 136 -4.96 13.10 -8.59
C ALA A 136 -3.72 13.50 -9.40
N ILE A 137 -3.30 12.68 -10.37
CA ILE A 137 -2.17 12.99 -11.27
C ILE A 137 -2.52 14.17 -12.17
N ARG A 138 -3.68 14.14 -12.83
CA ARG A 138 -4.14 15.24 -13.70
C ARG A 138 -4.21 16.58 -12.96
N ASN A 139 -4.68 16.55 -11.71
CA ASN A 139 -4.81 17.75 -10.87
C ASN A 139 -3.54 18.08 -10.08
N LYS A 140 -2.43 17.36 -10.27
CA LYS A 140 -1.13 17.57 -9.61
C LYS A 140 -1.15 17.43 -8.08
N HIS A 141 -2.16 16.75 -7.52
CA HIS A 141 -2.16 16.30 -6.12
C HIS A 141 -1.28 15.05 -5.91
N LEU A 142 -0.90 14.41 -7.00
CA LEU A 142 0.05 13.32 -7.09
C LEU A 142 0.91 13.54 -8.34
N HIS A 143 2.20 13.26 -8.26
CA HIS A 143 3.11 13.22 -9.40
C HIS A 143 3.31 11.80 -9.89
N ALA A 144 3.46 10.84 -8.98
CA ALA A 144 3.61 9.44 -9.33
C ALA A 144 3.19 8.51 -8.19
N VAL A 145 2.72 7.33 -8.56
CA VAL A 145 2.58 6.18 -7.67
C VAL A 145 3.37 5.00 -8.20
N ALA A 146 4.03 4.23 -7.32
CA ALA A 146 4.69 3.01 -7.71
C ALA A 146 4.39 1.84 -6.76
N VAL A 147 4.22 0.66 -7.32
CA VAL A 147 3.99 -0.60 -6.60
C VAL A 147 5.02 -1.62 -7.01
N THR A 148 5.75 -2.15 -6.03
CA THR A 148 6.73 -3.21 -6.25
C THR A 148 6.17 -4.57 -5.87
N ALA A 149 6.24 -5.51 -6.81
CA ALA A 149 5.93 -6.92 -6.66
C ALA A 149 7.16 -7.78 -6.96
N PHE A 150 7.16 -9.05 -6.52
CA PHE A 150 8.22 -10.00 -6.82
C PHE A 150 7.70 -11.06 -7.79
N GLY A 151 8.36 -11.23 -8.93
CA GLY A 151 8.04 -12.26 -9.91
C GLY A 151 8.57 -13.61 -9.43
N TYR A 152 7.67 -14.53 -9.07
CA TYR A 152 8.06 -15.84 -8.57
C TYR A 152 8.81 -16.69 -9.59
N GLU A 153 8.45 -16.58 -10.87
CA GLU A 153 9.12 -17.31 -11.96
C GLU A 153 10.43 -16.65 -12.39
N SER A 154 10.51 -15.32 -12.37
CA SER A 154 11.69 -14.57 -12.82
C SER A 154 12.72 -14.33 -11.72
N GLY A 155 12.34 -14.45 -10.45
CA GLY A 155 13.19 -14.09 -9.31
C GLY A 155 13.48 -12.59 -9.20
N GLN A 156 12.75 -11.75 -9.94
CA GLN A 156 13.01 -10.31 -10.04
C GLN A 156 11.96 -9.49 -9.29
N ALA A 157 12.40 -8.38 -8.70
CA ALA A 157 11.49 -7.32 -8.27
C ALA A 157 11.03 -6.53 -9.51
N VAL A 158 9.71 -6.39 -9.67
CA VAL A 158 9.07 -5.65 -10.76
C VAL A 158 8.30 -4.49 -10.15
N THR A 159 8.58 -3.28 -10.60
CA THR A 159 7.91 -2.06 -10.14
C THR A 159 7.01 -1.52 -11.25
N PHE A 160 5.71 -1.47 -10.97
CA PHE A 160 4.71 -0.80 -11.79
C PHE A 160 4.59 0.63 -11.31
N TYR A 161 4.55 1.60 -12.23
CA TYR A 161 4.41 3.00 -11.87
C TYR A 161 3.45 3.72 -12.82
N GLN A 162 2.90 4.80 -12.33
CA GLN A 162 2.04 5.71 -13.04
C GLN A 162 2.32 7.14 -12.60
#